data_AF-A0A7C6NF59-F1
#
_entry.id   AF-A0A7C6NF59-F1
#
_cell.length_a   1.000
_cell.length_b   1.000
_cell.length_c   1.000
_cell.angle_alpha   90.00
_cell.angle_beta   90.00
_cell.angle_gamma   90.00
#
_symmetry.space_group_name_H-M   'P 1'
#
loop_
_entity.id
_entity.type
_entity.pdbx_description
1 polymer ?
#
loop_
_entity_poly.entity_id
_entity_poly.type
_entity_poly.pdbx_seq_one_letter_code
_entity_poly.pdbx_strand_id
1 'polypeptide(L)'
;EIEIYQRNGEWEKAGNVLVQAARSLEAAGADFILLCTNTMHKIADQIEANTGIPLLHIADITAAEMLARGIKTAGLLGTRYTMEQGFYKSRLERRGIRILVPGSEDRESVNRVIYQELCLGRIEQDSRDHYKKVIQSLINAGAEGIILGCTEIGLLVRQEDSAVPLFDTTVLHAKGAVDRALE
;
A
#
# COMPACT_ATOMS: atom_id res chain seq x y z
N GLU A 1 -10.11 0.38 -18.26
CA GLU A 1 -11.31 1.00 -17.64
C GLU A 1 -11.11 1.41 -16.19
N ILE A 2 -10.54 0.55 -15.32
CA ILE A 2 -10.32 0.86 -13.90
C ILE A 2 -9.48 2.13 -13.66
N GLU A 3 -8.40 2.34 -14.42
CA GLU A 3 -7.61 3.59 -14.34
C GLU A 3 -8.43 4.84 -14.70
N ILE A 4 -9.26 4.75 -15.75
CA ILE A 4 -10.14 5.85 -16.19
C ILE A 4 -11.15 6.19 -15.09
N TYR A 5 -11.79 5.18 -14.50
CA TYR A 5 -12.73 5.38 -13.39
C TYR A 5 -12.06 5.99 -12.16
N GLN A 6 -10.84 5.55 -11.80
CA GLN A 6 -10.07 6.16 -10.72
C GLN A 6 -9.79 7.65 -10.99
N ARG A 7 -9.30 7.96 -12.20
CA ARG A 7 -8.96 9.33 -12.61
C ARG A 7 -10.17 10.26 -12.60
N ASN A 8 -11.33 9.74 -12.99
CA ASN A 8 -12.59 10.50 -13.01
C ASN A 8 -13.32 10.50 -11.65
N GLY A 9 -12.80 9.80 -10.63
CA GLY A 9 -13.46 9.66 -9.32
C GLY A 9 -14.71 8.77 -9.33
N GLU A 10 -14.90 7.95 -10.37
CA GLU A 10 -16.03 7.05 -10.57
C GLU A 10 -15.86 5.74 -9.77
N TRP A 11 -15.65 5.85 -8.46
CA TRP A 11 -15.33 4.73 -7.56
C TRP A 11 -16.40 3.64 -7.52
N GLU A 12 -17.68 4.01 -7.66
CA GLU A 12 -18.79 3.06 -7.73
C GLU A 12 -18.71 2.18 -8.99
N LYS A 13 -18.37 2.76 -10.14
CA LYS A 13 -18.18 2.00 -11.39
C LYS A 13 -17.01 1.05 -11.28
N ALA A 14 -15.89 1.52 -10.72
CA ALA A 14 -14.73 0.66 -10.46
C ALA A 14 -15.05 -0.45 -9.46
N GLY A 15 -15.84 -0.13 -8.42
CA GLY A 15 -16.42 -1.06 -7.46
C GLY A 15 -17.19 -2.20 -8.12
N ASN A 16 -18.16 -1.85 -8.96
CA ASN A 16 -18.99 -2.82 -9.66
C ASN A 16 -18.17 -3.79 -10.51
N VAL A 17 -17.18 -3.29 -11.27
CA VAL A 17 -16.30 -4.14 -12.08
C VAL A 17 -15.52 -5.12 -11.21
N LEU A 18 -14.92 -4.65 -10.11
CA LEU A 18 -14.12 -5.52 -9.23
C LEU A 18 -14.97 -6.50 -8.42
N VAL A 19 -16.19 -6.13 -8.03
CA VAL A 19 -17.15 -7.05 -7.39
C VAL A 19 -17.55 -8.18 -8.34
N GLN A 20 -17.80 -7.89 -9.62
CA GLN A 20 -18.11 -8.94 -10.60
C GLN A 20 -16.93 -9.90 -10.81
N ALA A 21 -15.71 -9.37 -10.87
CA ALA A 21 -14.50 -10.19 -10.94
C ALA A 21 -14.34 -11.07 -9.69
N ALA A 22 -14.55 -10.51 -8.50
CA ALA A 22 -14.45 -11.22 -7.24
C ALA A 22 -15.48 -12.36 -7.12
N ARG A 23 -16.74 -12.12 -7.51
CA ARG A 23 -17.79 -13.15 -7.57
C ARG A 23 -17.48 -14.25 -8.58
N SER A 24 -16.83 -13.91 -9.70
CA SER A 24 -16.41 -14.89 -10.69
C SER A 24 -15.32 -15.81 -10.13
N LEU A 25 -14.38 -15.29 -9.34
CA LEU A 25 -13.36 -16.07 -8.64
C LEU A 25 -13.99 -16.99 -7.58
N GLU A 26 -14.93 -16.47 -6.79
CA GLU A 26 -15.70 -17.26 -5.82
C GLU A 26 -16.47 -18.41 -6.50
N ALA A 27 -17.19 -18.12 -7.58
CA ALA A 27 -17.91 -19.13 -8.34
C ALA A 27 -16.99 -20.17 -9.00
N ALA A 28 -15.73 -19.81 -9.27
CA ALA A 28 -14.70 -20.71 -9.76
C ALA A 28 -14.04 -21.56 -8.66
N GLY A 29 -14.40 -21.37 -7.40
CA GLY A 29 -13.92 -22.15 -6.25
C GLY A 29 -12.72 -21.56 -5.53
N ALA A 30 -12.47 -20.25 -5.64
CA ALA A 30 -11.45 -19.60 -4.83
C ALA A 30 -11.85 -19.57 -3.34
N ASP A 31 -10.91 -19.86 -2.44
CA ASP A 31 -11.15 -19.82 -0.98
C ASP A 31 -11.03 -18.42 -0.37
N PHE A 32 -10.36 -17.50 -1.07
CA PHE A 32 -10.16 -16.11 -0.65
C PHE A 32 -9.77 -15.23 -1.84
N ILE A 33 -9.82 -13.90 -1.63
CA ILE A 33 -9.49 -12.89 -2.65
C ILE A 33 -8.22 -12.13 -2.24
N LEU A 34 -7.39 -11.84 -3.24
CA LEU A 34 -6.25 -10.94 -3.13
C LEU A 34 -6.43 -9.77 -4.10
N LEU A 35 -6.50 -8.54 -3.59
CA LEU A 35 -6.56 -7.35 -4.44
C LEU A 35 -5.14 -6.82 -4.69
N CYS A 36 -4.54 -7.17 -5.82
CA CYS A 36 -3.14 -6.90 -6.13
C CYS A 36 -2.83 -5.44 -6.54
N THR A 37 -3.32 -4.46 -5.77
CA THR A 37 -3.11 -3.02 -6.00
C THR A 37 -3.41 -2.23 -4.72
N ASN A 38 -2.55 -1.28 -4.33
CA ASN A 38 -2.81 -0.48 -3.13
C ASN A 38 -4.05 0.41 -3.26
N THR A 39 -4.16 1.19 -4.34
CA THR A 39 -5.22 2.20 -4.48
C THR A 39 -6.63 1.61 -4.47
N MET A 40 -6.85 0.45 -5.11
CA MET A 40 -8.21 -0.12 -5.20
C MET A 40 -8.70 -0.70 -3.88
N HIS A 41 -7.86 -0.83 -2.84
CA HIS A 41 -8.35 -1.17 -1.50
C HIS A 41 -9.31 -0.10 -0.94
N LYS A 42 -9.40 1.08 -1.57
CA LYS A 42 -10.48 2.04 -1.34
C LYS A 42 -11.89 1.44 -1.47
N ILE A 43 -12.07 0.41 -2.30
CA ILE A 43 -13.35 -0.29 -2.47
C ILE A 43 -13.38 -1.68 -1.80
N ALA A 44 -12.41 -1.99 -0.94
CA ALA A 44 -12.30 -3.30 -0.29
C ALA A 44 -13.61 -3.68 0.42
N ASP A 45 -14.21 -2.74 1.16
CA ASP A 45 -15.47 -2.94 1.87
C ASP A 45 -16.62 -3.34 0.92
N GLN A 46 -16.62 -2.86 -0.34
CA GLN A 46 -17.62 -3.25 -1.33
C GLN A 46 -17.43 -4.69 -1.80
N ILE A 47 -16.17 -5.14 -1.96
CA ILE A 47 -15.85 -6.52 -2.32
C ILE A 47 -16.24 -7.44 -1.16
N GLU A 48 -15.79 -7.12 0.07
CA GLU A 48 -16.09 -7.89 1.29
C GLU A 48 -17.61 -8.01 1.52
N ALA A 49 -18.39 -6.95 1.26
CA ALA A 49 -19.84 -6.98 1.43
C ALA A 49 -20.59 -7.78 0.33
N ASN A 50 -19.95 -8.10 -0.80
CA ASN A 50 -20.61 -8.70 -1.97
C ASN A 50 -20.07 -10.08 -2.35
N THR A 51 -19.20 -10.66 -1.54
CA THR A 51 -18.62 -12.01 -1.70
C THR A 51 -18.74 -12.78 -0.39
N GLY A 52 -18.84 -14.11 -0.47
CA GLY A 52 -18.90 -15.01 0.70
C GLY A 52 -17.54 -15.47 1.20
N ILE A 53 -16.47 -15.21 0.45
CA ILE A 53 -15.09 -15.58 0.77
C ILE A 53 -14.28 -14.37 1.28
N PRO A 54 -13.30 -14.57 2.18
CA PRO A 54 -12.54 -13.48 2.77
C PRO A 54 -11.66 -12.75 1.75
N LEU A 55 -11.55 -11.43 1.90
CA LEU A 55 -10.54 -10.60 1.24
C LEU A 55 -9.32 -10.47 2.15
N LEU A 56 -8.13 -10.88 1.69
CA LEU A 56 -6.89 -10.54 2.39
C LEU A 56 -6.52 -9.09 2.07
N HIS A 57 -6.77 -8.21 3.02
CA HIS A 57 -6.48 -6.79 2.84
C HIS A 57 -5.00 -6.48 3.07
N ILE A 58 -4.35 -5.79 2.13
CA ILE A 58 -2.91 -5.49 2.17
C ILE A 58 -2.47 -4.76 3.45
N ALA A 59 -3.27 -3.78 3.90
CA ALA A 59 -2.99 -3.02 5.13
C ALA A 59 -3.08 -3.90 6.39
N ASP A 60 -3.96 -4.91 6.42
CA ASP A 60 -4.12 -5.76 7.60
C ASP A 60 -2.93 -6.71 7.76
N ILE A 61 -2.43 -7.25 6.63
CA ILE A 61 -1.20 -8.05 6.58
C ILE A 61 0.01 -7.22 6.99
N THR A 62 0.12 -6.00 6.45
CA THR A 62 1.21 -5.08 6.80
C THR A 62 1.15 -4.71 8.28
N ALA A 63 -0.03 -4.46 8.84
CA ALA A 63 -0.22 -4.18 10.25
C ALA A 63 0.19 -5.36 11.15
N ALA A 64 -0.21 -6.58 10.79
CA ALA A 64 0.14 -7.78 11.55
C ALA A 64 1.67 -7.95 11.63
N GLU A 65 2.37 -7.79 10.50
CA GLU A 65 3.83 -7.90 10.45
C GLU A 65 4.52 -6.81 11.30
N MET A 66 4.07 -5.55 11.21
CA MET A 66 4.63 -4.47 12.03
C MET A 66 4.41 -4.72 13.52
N LEU A 67 3.20 -5.13 13.92
CA LEU A 67 2.87 -5.41 15.33
C LEU A 67 3.66 -6.60 15.87
N ALA A 68 3.89 -7.65 15.08
CA ALA A 68 4.72 -8.79 15.46
C ALA A 68 6.17 -8.37 15.77
N ARG A 69 6.65 -7.28 15.16
CA ARG A 69 7.96 -6.67 15.42
C ARG A 69 7.94 -5.57 16.48
N GLY A 70 6.80 -5.34 17.14
CA GLY A 70 6.65 -4.34 18.20
C GLY A 70 6.54 -2.90 17.71
N ILE A 71 6.35 -2.67 16.40
CA ILE A 71 6.25 -1.32 15.81
C ILE A 71 4.86 -0.73 16.07
N LYS A 72 4.82 0.52 16.54
CA LYS A 72 3.58 1.25 16.85
C LYS A 72 3.45 2.55 16.06
N THR A 73 4.54 3.08 15.50
CA THR A 73 4.55 4.27 14.65
C THR A 73 5.29 3.97 13.36
N ALA A 74 4.67 4.21 12.21
CA ALA A 74 5.27 3.96 10.90
C ALA A 74 5.12 5.16 9.96
N GLY A 75 6.14 5.40 9.13
CA GLY A 75 6.08 6.34 8.02
C GLY A 75 5.46 5.67 6.79
N LEU A 76 4.59 6.36 6.06
CA LEU A 76 3.96 5.83 4.83
C LEU A 76 4.47 6.60 3.61
N LEU A 77 5.12 5.88 2.69
CA LEU A 77 5.49 6.37 1.37
C LEU A 77 4.66 5.66 0.31
N GLY A 78 4.06 6.41 -0.61
CA GLY A 78 3.19 5.85 -1.64
C GLY A 78 2.79 6.93 -2.63
N THR A 79 1.80 6.64 -3.48
CA THR A 79 1.17 7.71 -4.26
C THR A 79 0.55 8.75 -3.34
N ARG A 80 0.35 9.97 -3.84
CA ARG A 80 -0.36 11.03 -3.10
C ARG A 80 -1.71 10.54 -2.57
N TYR A 81 -2.44 9.78 -3.38
CA TYR A 81 -3.70 9.16 -2.99
C TYR A 81 -3.56 8.25 -1.76
N THR A 82 -2.54 7.39 -1.74
CA THR A 82 -2.29 6.45 -0.64
C THR A 82 -1.86 7.18 0.64
N MET A 83 -1.07 8.25 0.51
CA MET A 83 -0.60 9.04 1.66
C MET A 83 -1.65 9.99 2.22
N GLU A 84 -2.57 10.52 1.39
CA GLU A 84 -3.53 11.54 1.82
C GLU A 84 -4.94 11.01 2.12
N GLN A 85 -5.34 9.86 1.55
CA GLN A 85 -6.68 9.31 1.78
C GLN A 85 -6.75 8.35 2.98
N GLY A 86 -7.90 8.34 3.64
CA GLY A 86 -8.12 7.57 4.87
C GLY A 86 -8.16 6.04 4.69
N PHE A 87 -8.48 5.51 3.50
CA PHE A 87 -8.74 4.06 3.35
C PHE A 87 -7.56 3.18 3.80
N TYR A 88 -6.33 3.62 3.53
CA TYR A 88 -5.13 2.90 3.93
C TYR A 88 -4.72 3.28 5.36
N LYS A 89 -4.57 4.59 5.60
CA LYS A 89 -4.12 5.15 6.87
C LYS A 89 -5.05 4.76 8.03
N SER A 90 -6.34 5.01 7.89
CA SER A 90 -7.32 4.72 8.95
C SER A 90 -7.45 3.23 9.23
N ARG A 91 -7.24 2.35 8.24
CA ARG A 91 -7.25 0.89 8.48
C ARG A 91 -6.05 0.45 9.31
N LEU A 92 -4.85 0.99 9.07
CA LEU A 92 -3.67 0.77 9.92
C LEU A 92 -3.84 1.37 11.32
N GLU A 93 -4.39 2.58 11.43
CA GLU A 93 -4.62 3.25 12.72
C GLU A 93 -5.61 2.49 13.60
N ARG A 94 -6.65 1.89 13.02
CA ARG A 94 -7.58 1.00 13.74
C ARG A 94 -6.90 -0.24 14.32
N ARG A 95 -5.73 -0.63 13.81
CA ARG A 95 -4.91 -1.75 14.32
C ARG A 95 -3.88 -1.28 15.37
N GLY A 96 -3.91 -0.01 15.75
CA GLY A 96 -3.03 0.56 16.78
C GLY A 96 -1.70 1.08 16.24
N ILE A 97 -1.58 1.30 14.93
CA ILE A 97 -0.37 1.82 14.29
C ILE A 97 -0.56 3.29 13.93
N ARG A 98 0.19 4.17 14.57
CA ARG A 98 0.23 5.60 14.23
C ARG A 98 0.95 5.79 12.89
N ILE A 99 0.31 6.49 11.95
CA ILE A 99 0.87 6.71 10.61
C ILE A 99 1.36 8.15 10.45
N LEU A 100 2.64 8.29 10.13
CA LEU A 100 3.29 9.53 9.72
C LEU A 100 3.37 9.59 8.20
N VAL A 101 3.17 10.78 7.63
CA VAL A 101 3.31 11.03 6.19
C VAL A 101 4.23 12.24 5.99
N PRO A 102 4.95 12.32 4.85
CA PRO A 102 5.82 13.47 4.57
C PRO A 102 5.05 14.79 4.49
N GLY A 103 5.79 15.92 4.50
CA GLY A 103 5.25 17.25 4.20
C GLY A 103 4.69 17.33 2.77
N SER A 104 3.91 18.38 2.46
CA SER A 104 3.25 18.49 1.14
C SER A 104 4.22 18.46 -0.04
N GLU A 105 5.33 19.19 0.04
CA GLU A 105 6.35 19.24 -1.02
C GLU A 105 7.02 17.87 -1.25
N ASP A 106 7.34 17.16 -0.17
CA ASP A 106 7.90 15.81 -0.23
C ASP A 106 6.87 14.81 -0.78
N ARG A 107 5.58 14.93 -0.42
CA ARG A 107 4.53 14.07 -0.97
C ARG A 107 4.35 14.29 -2.47
N GLU A 108 4.41 15.53 -2.93
CA GLU A 108 4.38 15.85 -4.37
C GLU A 108 5.58 15.27 -5.11
N SER A 109 6.77 15.41 -4.52
CA SER A 109 8.01 14.87 -5.08
C SER A 109 8.00 13.34 -5.13
N VAL A 110 7.60 12.67 -4.06
CA VAL A 110 7.40 11.20 -4.01
C VAL A 110 6.44 10.76 -5.11
N ASN A 111 5.28 11.42 -5.23
CA ASN A 111 4.29 11.09 -6.26
C ASN A 111 4.82 11.31 -7.68
N ARG A 112 5.55 12.42 -7.91
CA ARG A 112 6.17 12.72 -9.21
C ARG A 112 7.17 11.63 -9.59
N VAL A 113 8.06 11.23 -8.67
CA VAL A 113 9.06 10.17 -8.91
C VAL A 113 8.39 8.85 -9.28
N ILE A 114 7.32 8.46 -8.57
CA ILE A 114 6.57 7.23 -8.89
C ILE A 114 6.11 7.25 -10.35
N TYR A 115 5.39 8.28 -10.78
CA TYR A 115 4.78 8.31 -12.11
C TYR A 115 5.74 8.67 -13.25
N GLN A 116 6.66 9.61 -13.03
CA GLN A 116 7.51 10.19 -14.08
C GLN A 116 8.86 9.48 -14.22
N GLU A 117 9.22 8.62 -13.27
CA GLU A 117 10.49 7.88 -13.30
C GLU A 117 10.24 6.39 -13.15
N LEU A 118 9.72 5.95 -11.99
CA LEU A 118 9.67 4.53 -11.65
C LEU A 118 8.69 3.74 -12.54
N CYS A 119 7.49 4.27 -12.80
CA CYS A 119 6.54 3.66 -13.74
C CYS A 119 7.06 3.66 -15.19
N LEU A 120 8.08 4.46 -15.51
CA LEU A 120 8.75 4.48 -16.81
C LEU A 120 10.05 3.63 -16.81
N GLY A 121 10.32 2.90 -15.73
CA GLY A 121 11.50 2.05 -15.59
C GLY A 121 12.81 2.83 -15.36
N ARG A 122 12.72 4.11 -14.96
CA ARG A 122 13.89 4.95 -14.68
C ARG A 122 14.18 5.00 -13.19
N ILE A 123 15.42 4.73 -12.81
CA ILE A 123 15.92 4.79 -11.43
C ILE A 123 16.99 5.86 -11.38
N GLU A 124 16.67 7.01 -10.79
CA GLU A 124 17.57 8.17 -10.72
C GLU A 124 18.19 8.29 -9.32
N GLN A 125 19.49 8.58 -9.26
CA GLN A 125 20.20 8.71 -7.98
C GLN A 125 19.69 9.91 -7.16
N ASP A 126 19.38 11.04 -7.81
CA ASP A 126 18.81 12.21 -7.15
C ASP A 126 17.48 11.91 -6.46
N SER A 127 16.65 11.08 -7.11
CA SER A 127 15.38 10.61 -6.55
C SER A 127 15.59 9.68 -5.36
N ARG A 128 16.58 8.79 -5.42
CA ARG A 128 16.96 7.96 -4.26
C ARG A 128 17.41 8.84 -3.10
N ASP A 129 18.28 9.82 -3.35
CA ASP A 129 18.79 10.72 -2.31
C ASP A 129 17.68 11.57 -1.68
N HIS A 130 16.70 12.00 -2.48
CA HIS A 130 15.50 12.65 -1.98
C HIS A 130 14.68 11.69 -1.09
N TYR A 131 14.41 10.47 -1.54
CA TYR A 131 13.67 9.48 -0.74
C TYR A 131 14.37 9.20 0.60
N LYS A 132 15.71 9.13 0.63
CA LYS A 132 16.49 8.97 1.86
C LYS A 132 16.28 10.11 2.84
N LYS A 133 16.24 11.36 2.35
CA LYS A 133 15.94 12.54 3.17
C LYS A 133 14.53 12.48 3.74
N VAL A 134 13.55 12.08 2.92
CA VAL A 134 12.15 11.91 3.37
C VAL A 134 12.04 10.81 4.43
N ILE A 135 12.68 9.67 4.21
CA ILE A 135 12.75 8.56 5.20
C ILE A 135 13.38 9.06 6.50
N GLN A 136 14.52 9.76 6.43
CA GLN A 136 15.17 10.29 7.63
C GLN A 136 14.31 11.31 8.36
N SER A 137 13.56 12.15 7.65
CA SER A 137 12.60 13.09 8.24
C SER A 137 11.49 12.36 9.00
N LEU A 138 10.93 11.29 8.42
CA LEU A 138 9.93 10.45 9.09
C LEU A 138 10.49 9.75 10.33
N ILE A 139 11.72 9.24 10.26
CA ILE A 139 12.43 8.63 11.40
C ILE A 139 12.62 9.67 12.52
N ASN A 140 13.08 10.88 12.18
CA ASN A 140 13.26 11.96 13.15
C ASN A 140 11.92 12.39 13.80
N ALA A 141 10.79 12.22 13.08
CA ALA A 141 9.45 12.44 13.60
C ALA A 141 8.89 11.26 14.42
N GLY A 142 9.65 10.17 14.57
CA GLY A 142 9.32 9.01 15.41
C GLY A 142 8.83 7.77 14.66
N ALA A 143 9.03 7.67 13.34
CA ALA A 143 8.75 6.43 12.62
C ALA A 143 9.73 5.32 13.05
N GLU A 144 9.19 4.20 13.51
CA GLU A 144 9.93 2.98 13.90
C GLU A 144 10.04 1.98 12.73
N GLY A 145 9.37 2.28 11.61
CA GLY A 145 9.36 1.52 10.36
C GLY A 145 8.83 2.37 9.21
N ILE A 146 9.15 2.00 7.96
CA ILE A 146 8.65 2.70 6.76
C ILE A 146 7.89 1.73 5.88
N ILE A 147 6.64 2.07 5.57
CA ILE A 147 5.76 1.35 4.67
C ILE A 147 6.01 1.82 3.23
N LEU A 148 6.31 0.88 2.35
CA LEU A 148 6.43 1.11 0.90
C LEU A 148 5.08 0.78 0.25
N GLY A 149 4.18 1.75 0.23
CA GLY A 149 2.80 1.66 -0.28
C GLY A 149 2.67 1.73 -1.81
N CYS A 150 3.74 1.41 -2.55
CA CYS A 150 3.72 1.27 -4.01
C CYS A 150 4.79 0.24 -4.40
N THR A 151 4.46 -0.66 -5.33
CA THR A 151 5.35 -1.71 -5.86
C THR A 151 6.69 -1.15 -6.37
N GLU A 152 6.65 0.05 -6.93
CA GLU A 152 7.77 0.72 -7.56
C GLU A 152 8.79 1.28 -6.56
N ILE A 153 8.35 1.64 -5.35
CA ILE A 153 9.23 2.29 -4.38
C ILE A 153 10.35 1.33 -3.95
N GLY A 154 10.06 0.03 -3.83
CA GLY A 154 11.05 -1.00 -3.55
C GLY A 154 12.12 -1.17 -4.64
N LEU A 155 11.90 -0.62 -5.85
CA LEU A 155 12.92 -0.56 -6.90
C LEU A 155 13.95 0.54 -6.65
N LEU A 156 13.54 1.62 -5.97
CA LEU A 156 14.37 2.82 -5.74
C LEU A 156 15.15 2.75 -4.43
N VAL A 157 14.49 2.36 -3.33
CA VAL A 157 15.06 2.32 -1.98
C VAL A 157 15.14 0.90 -1.43
N ARG A 158 16.22 0.60 -0.73
CA ARG A 158 16.47 -0.71 -0.09
C ARG A 158 16.70 -0.56 1.40
N GLN A 159 16.75 -1.68 2.13
CA GLN A 159 16.96 -1.65 3.58
C GLN A 159 18.23 -0.91 4.01
N GLU A 160 19.28 -0.93 3.17
CA GLU A 160 20.53 -0.16 3.38
C GLU A 160 20.34 1.37 3.35
N ASP A 161 19.23 1.86 2.80
CA ASP A 161 18.89 3.28 2.72
C ASP A 161 18.08 3.77 3.93
N SER A 162 17.75 2.89 4.88
CA SER A 162 16.92 3.21 6.06
C SER A 162 17.48 2.57 7.33
N ALA A 163 17.58 3.37 8.40
CA ALA A 163 17.97 2.86 9.72
C ALA A 163 16.85 2.06 10.42
N VAL A 164 15.61 2.17 9.95
CA VAL A 164 14.45 1.41 10.46
C VAL A 164 13.97 0.41 9.42
N PRO A 165 13.26 -0.67 9.81
CA PRO A 165 12.79 -1.67 8.87
C PRO A 165 11.88 -1.10 7.77
N LEU A 166 12.08 -1.57 6.54
CA LEU A 166 11.18 -1.30 5.42
C LEU A 166 10.12 -2.41 5.29
N PHE A 167 8.87 -2.00 5.12
CA PHE A 167 7.72 -2.89 4.93
C PHE A 167 7.23 -2.74 3.48
N ASP A 168 7.77 -3.58 2.60
CA ASP A 168 7.25 -3.72 1.24
C ASP A 168 5.89 -4.41 1.28
N THR A 169 4.84 -3.62 1.06
CA THR A 169 3.47 -4.08 1.23
C THR A 169 3.10 -5.13 0.20
N THR A 170 3.72 -5.11 -0.98
CA THR A 170 3.50 -6.10 -2.05
C THR A 170 4.07 -7.44 -1.65
N VAL A 171 5.33 -7.44 -1.18
CA VAL A 171 6.01 -8.66 -0.75
C VAL A 171 5.29 -9.27 0.45
N LEU A 172 4.89 -8.43 1.41
CA LEU A 172 4.13 -8.89 2.57
C LEU A 172 2.76 -9.46 2.17
N HIS A 173 2.04 -8.80 1.26
CA HIS A 173 0.74 -9.27 0.79
C HIS A 173 0.83 -10.62 0.07
N ALA A 174 1.84 -10.79 -0.78
CA ALA A 174 2.10 -12.05 -1.47
C ALA A 174 2.46 -13.17 -0.49
N LYS A 175 3.33 -12.90 0.49
CA LYS A 175 3.69 -13.87 1.54
C LYS A 175 2.47 -14.27 2.37
N GLY A 176 1.69 -13.30 2.85
CA GLY A 176 0.47 -13.56 3.62
C GLY A 176 -0.56 -14.37 2.83
N ALA A 177 -0.64 -14.19 1.51
CA ALA A 177 -1.48 -15.02 0.65
C ALA A 177 -0.98 -16.46 0.56
N VAL A 178 0.34 -16.67 0.42
CA VAL A 178 0.95 -18.01 0.41
C VAL A 178 0.73 -18.70 1.76
N ASP A 179 1.00 -18.01 2.86
CA ASP A 179 0.82 -18.57 4.22
C ASP A 179 -0.63 -19.01 4.42
N ARG A 180 -1.61 -18.15 4.07
CA ARG A 180 -3.04 -18.46 4.15
C ARG A 180 -3.50 -19.62 3.26
N ALA A 181 -2.84 -19.84 2.14
CA ALA A 181 -3.15 -20.93 1.22
C ALA A 181 -2.55 -22.28 1.66
N LEU A 182 -1.57 -22.27 2.56
CA LEU A 182 -0.92 -23.47 3.10
C LEU A 182 -1.48 -23.90 4.46
N GLU A 183 -2.32 -23.07 5.08
CA GLU A 183 -3.13 -23.40 6.27
C GLU A 183 -4.27 -24.38 5.93
#